data_AF-A0A1V6IGF7-F1
#
_entry.id   AF-A0A1V6IGF7-F1
#
_cell.length_a   1.000
_cell.length_b   1.000
_cell.length_c   1.000
_cell.angle_alpha   90.00
_cell.angle_beta   90.00
_cell.angle_gamma   90.00
#
_symmetry.space_group_name_H-M   'P 1'
#
loop_
_entity.id
_entity.type
_entity.pdbx_description
1 polymer ?
#
loop_
_entity_poly.entity_id
_entity_poly.type
_entity_poly.pdbx_seq_one_letter_code
_entity_poly.pdbx_strand_id
1 'polypeptide(L)' 'MSETKSKEEMYNEARILHKSLHEKLQTLQEKPYLTPDEELEMKLLKKKKLYFKDMMERIKQDMQT' A
#
# COMPACT_ATOMS: atom_id res chain seq x y z
N MET A 1 -26.96 -3.66 -10.99
CA MET A 1 -26.01 -3.53 -12.10
C MET A 1 -24.63 -3.32 -11.47
N SER A 2 -24.09 -4.33 -10.79
CA SER A 2 -23.31 -5.46 -11.30
C SER A 2 -21.87 -5.25 -10.84
N GLU A 3 -21.57 -5.93 -9.74
CA GLU A 3 -20.36 -5.88 -8.92
C GLU A 3 -19.15 -6.50 -9.62
N THR A 4 -18.74 -5.90 -10.73
CA THR A 4 -17.45 -6.17 -11.35
C THR A 4 -16.67 -4.86 -11.35
N LYS A 5 -16.24 -4.38 -10.18
CA LYS A 5 -15.05 -3.53 -10.15
C LYS A 5 -13.97 -4.37 -10.82
N SER A 6 -13.57 -3.99 -12.04
CA SER A 6 -12.59 -4.76 -12.80
C SER A 6 -11.38 -5.01 -11.90
N LYS A 7 -10.79 -6.21 -11.99
CA LYS A 7 -9.54 -6.52 -11.27
C LYS A 7 -8.48 -5.42 -11.49
N GLU A 8 -8.54 -4.74 -12.64
CA GLU A 8 -7.79 -3.54 -12.98
C GLU A 8 -8.06 -2.33 -12.08
N GLU A 9 -9.33 -2.01 -11.76
CA GLU A 9 -9.65 -0.93 -10.81
C GLU A 9 -9.13 -1.27 -9.42
N MET A 10 -9.32 -2.51 -8.95
CA MET A 10 -8.77 -2.94 -7.66
C MET A 10 -7.24 -2.86 -7.62
N TYR A 11 -6.58 -3.24 -8.71
CA TYR A 11 -5.13 -3.10 -8.85
C TYR A 11 -4.70 -1.63 -8.87
N ASN A 12 -5.44 -0.77 -9.56
CA ASN A 12 -5.13 0.64 -9.68
C ASN A 12 -5.33 1.37 -8.33
N GLU A 13 -6.41 1.06 -7.60
CA GLU A 13 -6.63 1.49 -6.21
C GLU A 13 -5.48 1.03 -5.30
N ALA A 14 -5.11 -0.25 -5.36
CA ALA A 14 -4.01 -0.80 -4.57
C ALA A 14 -2.66 -0.13 -4.89
N ARG A 15 -2.41 0.16 -6.16
CA ARG A 15 -1.20 0.84 -6.65
C ARG A 15 -1.14 2.28 -6.17
N ILE A 16 -2.26 3.01 -6.23
CA ILE A 16 -2.37 4.40 -5.73
C ILE A 16 -2.14 4.41 -4.22
N LEU A 17 -2.80 3.52 -3.47
CA LEU A 17 -2.63 3.39 -2.02
C LEU A 17 -1.20 3.01 -1.65
N HIS A 18 -0.58 2.07 -2.38
CA HIS A 18 0.81 1.69 -2.18
C HIS A 18 1.76 2.87 -2.42
N LYS A 19 1.52 3.68 -3.47
CA LYS A 19 2.32 4.87 -3.76
C LYS A 19 2.17 5.93 -2.67
N SER A 20 0.94 6.28 -2.26
CA SER A 20 0.72 7.25 -1.19
C SER A 20 1.25 6.78 0.17
N LEU A 21 1.17 5.48 0.47
CA LEU A 21 1.80 4.92 1.67
C LEU A 21 3.32 5.03 1.60
N HIS A 22 3.92 4.84 0.42
CA HIS A 22 5.36 4.99 0.24
C HIS A 22 5.83 6.44 0.42
N GLU A 23 5.11 7.41 -0.14
CA GLU A 23 5.40 8.83 0.03
C GLU A 23 5.29 9.25 1.50
N LYS A 24 4.23 8.83 2.20
CA LYS A 24 4.09 9.07 3.65
C LYS A 24 5.24 8.45 4.46
N LEU A 25 5.63 7.22 4.12
CA LEU A 25 6.78 6.55 4.75
C LEU A 25 8.09 7.29 4.50
N GLN A 26 8.28 7.81 3.29
CA GLN A 26 9.47 8.55 2.91
C GLN A 26 9.57 9.85 3.70
N THR A 27 8.48 10.63 3.79
CA THR A 27 8.43 11.85 4.60
C THR A 27 8.68 11.57 6.09
N LEU A 28 8.13 10.48 6.61
CA LEU A 28 8.40 10.04 7.98
C LEU A 28 9.87 9.61 8.16
N GLN A 29 10.47 8.93 7.19
CA GLN A 29 11.86 8.49 7.24
C GLN A 29 12.86 9.63 7.04
N GLU A 30 12.50 10.67 6.30
CA GLU A 30 13.31 11.89 6.13
C GLU A 30 13.33 12.76 7.39
N LYS A 31 12.38 12.60 8.31
CA LYS A 31 12.43 13.26 9.61
C LYS A 31 13.52 12.61 10.47
N PRO A 32 14.52 13.37 10.94
CA PRO A 32 15.62 12.84 11.75
C PRO A 32 15.18 12.41 13.16
N TYR A 33 14.02 12.85 13.63
CA TYR A 33 13.46 12.48 14.93
C TYR A 33 11.99 12.12 14.74
N LEU A 34 11.69 10.83 14.83
CA LEU A 34 10.32 10.36 14.94
C LEU A 34 9.95 10.23 16.40
N THR A 35 8.78 10.73 16.74
CA THR A 35 8.17 10.43 18.04
C THR A 35 7.84 8.93 18.13
N PRO A 36 7.74 8.35 19.34
CA PRO A 36 7.37 6.94 19.50
C PRO A 36 6.04 6.58 18.81
N ASP A 37 5.10 7.53 18.75
CA ASP A 37 3.88 7.42 17.94
C ASP A 37 4.18 7.31 16.44
N GLU A 38 5.04 8.18 15.89
CA GLU A 38 5.43 8.15 14.48
C GLU A 38 6.28 6.91 14.11
N GLU A 39 7.10 6.37 15.01
CA GLU A 39 7.80 5.08 14.81
C GLU A 39 6.82 3.91 14.72
N LEU A 40 5.80 3.92 15.58
CA LEU A 40 4.74 2.92 15.59
C LEU A 40 3.89 3.05 14.32
N GLU A 41 3.62 4.29 13.90
CA GLU A 41 2.97 4.59 12.63
C GLU A 41 3.81 4.08 11.46
N MET A 42 5.13 4.28 11.46
CA MET A 42 6.05 3.74 10.45
C MET A 42 6.00 2.21 10.37
N LYS A 43 5.97 1.51 11.52
CA LYS A 43 5.80 0.05 11.56
C LYS A 43 4.46 -0.39 10.99
N LEU A 44 3.38 0.31 11.32
CA LEU A 44 2.05 0.04 10.78
C LEU A 44 1.97 0.35 9.28
N LEU A 45 2.57 1.45 8.82
CA LEU A 45 2.69 1.82 7.41
C LEU A 45 3.49 0.77 6.64
N LYS A 46 4.60 0.25 7.19
CA LYS A 46 5.36 -0.86 6.58
C LYS A 46 4.52 -2.12 6.45
N LYS A 47 3.77 -2.50 7.50
CA LYS A 47 2.85 -3.65 7.45
C LYS A 47 1.75 -3.46 6.40
N LYS A 48 1.11 -2.28 6.36
CA LYS A 48 0.11 -1.95 5.33
C LYS A 48 0.71 -1.98 3.94
N LYS A 49 1.90 -1.42 3.74
CA LYS A 49 2.62 -1.45 2.46
C LYS A 49 2.87 -2.90 2.02
N LEU A 50 3.30 -3.76 2.93
CA LEU A 50 3.49 -5.19 2.65
C LEU A 50 2.17 -5.86 2.27
N TYR A 51 1.08 -5.59 2.99
CA TYR A 51 -0.25 -6.11 2.66
C TYR A 51 -0.73 -5.68 1.27
N PHE A 52 -0.60 -4.39 0.93
CA PHE A 52 -0.98 -3.90 -0.40
C PHE A 52 -0.07 -4.46 -1.50
N LYS A 53 1.22 -4.68 -1.22
CA LYS A 53 2.12 -5.38 -2.14
C LYS A 53 1.64 -6.82 -2.38
N ASP A 54 1.36 -7.57 -1.32
CA ASP A 54 0.89 -8.96 -1.41
C ASP A 54 -0.45 -9.06 -2.17
N MET A 55 -1.36 -8.11 -1.90
CA MET A 55 -2.64 -8.00 -2.59
C MET A 55 -2.45 -7.68 -4.08
N MET A 56 -1.54 -6.76 -4.44
CA MET A 56 -1.19 -6.47 -5.84
C MET A 56 -0.55 -7.69 -6.51
N GLU A 57 0.34 -8.41 -5.84
CA GLU A 57 0.96 -9.63 -6.39
C GLU A 57 -0.09 -10.72 -6.63
N ARG A 58 -1.02 -10.94 -5.70
CA ARG A 58 -2.16 -11.85 -5.91
C ARG A 58 -3.01 -11.45 -7.11
N ILE A 59 -3.41 -10.18 -7.21
CA ILE A 59 -4.22 -9.69 -8.34
C ILE A 59 -3.46 -9.83 -9.65
N LYS A 60 -2.16 -9.53 -9.65
CA LYS A 60 -1.29 -9.66 -10.83
C LYS A 60 -1.15 -11.12 -11.27
N GLN A 61 -1.00 -12.04 -10.32
CA GLN A 61 -0.89 -13.48 -10.58
C GLN A 61 -2.23 -14.03 -11.12
N ASP A 62 -3.35 -13.56 -10.58
CA ASP A 62 -4.71 -13.89 -10.99
C ASP A 62 -5.11 -13.28 -12.36
N MET A 63 -4.43 -12.21 -12.79
CA MET A 63 -4.54 -11.65 -14.15
C MET A 63 -3.66 -12.37 -15.18
N GLN A 64 -2.62 -13.08 -14.75
CA GLN A 64 -1.71 -13.81 -15.64
C GLN A 64 -2.12 -15.27 -15.89
N THR A 65 -3.14 -15.76 -15.20
CA THR A 65 -3.71 -17.12 -15.35
C THR A 65 -4.97 -17.07 -16.19
#